data_AF-A0A520D7D4-F1
#
_entry.id   AF-A0A520D7D4-F1
#
_cell.length_a   1.000
_cell.length_b   1.000
_cell.length_c   1.000
_cell.angle_alpha   90.00
_cell.angle_beta   90.00
_cell.angle_gamma   90.00
#
_symmetry.space_group_name_H-M   'P 1'
#
loop_
_entity.id
_entity.type
_entity.pdbx_description
1 polymer ?
#
loop_
_entity_poly.entity_id
_entity_poly.type
_entity_poly.pdbx_seq_one_letter_code
_entity_poly.pdbx_strand_id
1 'polypeptide(L)'
;MTPHNFRIAFAATACALACATVSAQNTAVPETASQRYERRVDACNMSTMPAPAREACLRDAGLAMDAARGGAPTNVEMESTDGRATIIAPAGSRTPLSGSGTRTIDDGRATLVEPAGRAPVR
;
A
#
# COMPACT_ATOMS: atom_id res chain seq x y z
N MET A 1 32.15 -74.33 29.74
CA MET A 1 32.71 -73.39 28.75
C MET A 1 31.86 -73.46 27.50
N THR A 2 30.90 -72.54 27.39
CA THR A 2 30.01 -72.37 26.23
C THR A 2 30.51 -71.21 25.38
N PRO A 3 30.65 -71.38 24.07
CA PRO A 3 30.70 -70.21 23.20
C PRO A 3 29.68 -70.26 22.05
N HIS A 4 29.38 -69.07 21.53
CA HIS A 4 28.72 -68.75 20.26
C HIS A 4 27.22 -68.41 20.29
N ASN A 5 26.84 -67.43 21.14
CA ASN A 5 25.78 -66.49 20.78
C ASN A 5 26.41 -65.32 20.00
N PHE A 6 26.69 -65.52 18.71
CA PHE A 6 27.28 -64.49 17.83
C PHE A 6 26.62 -64.48 16.44
N ARG A 7 25.28 -64.54 16.39
CA ARG A 7 24.52 -64.56 15.14
C ARG A 7 23.33 -63.60 15.08
N ILE A 8 23.32 -62.56 15.94
CA ILE A 8 22.24 -61.56 15.90
C ILE A 8 22.87 -60.17 16.06
N ALA A 9 23.62 -59.73 15.05
CA ALA A 9 24.23 -58.39 15.06
C ALA A 9 24.31 -57.72 13.68
N PHE A 10 23.59 -58.21 12.66
CA PHE A 10 23.67 -57.66 11.30
C PHE A 10 22.31 -57.43 10.61
N ALA A 11 21.22 -57.33 11.37
CA ALA A 11 19.88 -57.07 10.83
C ALA A 11 19.21 -55.81 11.44
N ALA A 12 20.00 -54.88 12.00
CA ALA A 12 19.50 -53.65 12.60
C ALA A 12 20.10 -52.37 11.97
N THR A 13 20.66 -52.49 10.77
CA THR A 13 21.38 -51.38 10.08
C THR A 13 20.76 -51.07 8.72
N ALA A 14 19.42 -51.17 8.61
CA ALA A 14 18.68 -50.78 7.40
C ALA A 14 17.38 -50.00 7.69
N CYS A 15 17.11 -49.64 8.95
CA CYS A 15 15.90 -48.93 9.36
C CYS A 15 16.20 -47.60 10.10
N ALA A 16 17.38 -47.01 9.85
CA ALA A 16 17.79 -45.72 10.40
C ALA A 16 18.13 -44.71 9.28
N LEU A 17 17.47 -44.85 8.12
CA LEU A 17 17.46 -43.85 7.05
C LEU A 17 16.03 -43.37 6.74
N ALA A 18 15.21 -43.27 7.79
CA ALA A 18 13.94 -42.57 7.75
C ALA A 18 14.00 -41.44 8.78
N CYS A 19 13.57 -40.24 8.38
CA CYS A 19 13.40 -39.03 9.21
C CYS A 19 14.59 -38.08 9.34
N ALA A 20 15.07 -37.47 8.24
CA ALA A 20 15.73 -36.16 8.33
C ALA A 20 15.56 -35.25 7.10
N THR A 21 14.60 -35.51 6.22
CA THR A 21 14.18 -34.54 5.21
C THR A 21 12.74 -34.15 5.45
N VAL A 22 12.51 -33.44 6.55
CA VAL A 22 11.45 -32.43 6.57
C VAL A 22 11.95 -31.35 5.61
N SER A 23 11.74 -31.56 4.31
CA SER A 23 11.50 -30.43 3.43
C SER A 23 10.23 -29.81 4.00
N ALA A 24 10.43 -28.75 4.80
CA ALA A 24 9.39 -27.78 5.05
C ALA A 24 9.01 -27.25 3.67
N GLN A 25 8.09 -27.94 3.02
CA GLN A 25 7.29 -27.39 1.95
C GLN A 25 6.45 -26.35 2.67
N ASN A 26 7.05 -25.18 2.88
CA ASN A 26 6.36 -23.97 3.25
C ASN A 26 5.33 -23.85 2.14
N THR A 27 4.09 -24.26 2.43
CA THR A 27 2.93 -23.85 1.68
C THR A 27 2.90 -22.35 1.85
N ALA A 28 3.68 -21.65 1.02
CA ALA A 28 3.90 -20.23 1.11
C ALA A 28 2.54 -19.61 0.86
N VAL A 29 1.86 -19.27 1.95
CA VAL A 29 0.69 -18.41 1.92
C VAL A 29 1.14 -17.19 1.09
N PRO A 30 0.41 -16.83 0.02
CA PRO A 30 0.82 -15.72 -0.83
C PRO A 30 1.01 -14.49 0.04
N GLU A 31 2.26 -14.01 0.10
CA GLU A 31 2.64 -12.90 0.95
C GLU A 31 1.87 -11.66 0.51
N THR A 32 1.16 -11.04 1.45
CA THR A 32 0.37 -9.85 1.16
C THR A 32 1.27 -8.68 0.73
N ALA A 33 0.72 -7.71 0.00
CA ALA A 33 1.47 -6.50 -0.34
C ALA A 33 1.99 -5.76 0.90
N SER A 34 1.23 -5.76 2.00
CA SER A 34 1.62 -5.16 3.27
C SER A 34 2.82 -5.87 3.92
N GLN A 35 2.81 -7.20 3.99
CA GLN A 35 3.94 -7.98 4.53
C GLN A 35 5.23 -7.76 3.73
N ARG A 36 5.13 -7.67 2.40
CA ARG A 36 6.28 -7.36 1.54
C ARG A 36 6.84 -5.96 1.81
N TYR A 37 5.97 -5.01 2.09
CA TYR A 37 6.36 -3.64 2.43
C TYR A 37 7.06 -3.57 3.79
N GLU A 38 6.49 -4.18 4.83
CA GLU A 38 7.06 -4.22 6.18
C GLU A 38 8.49 -4.79 6.17
N ARG A 39 8.68 -5.95 5.52
CA ARG A 39 10.02 -6.55 5.37
C ARG A 39 11.02 -5.64 4.65
N ARG A 40 10.56 -4.84 3.67
CA ARG A 40 11.43 -3.89 2.97
C ARG A 40 11.79 -2.71 3.86
N VAL A 41 10.84 -2.18 4.63
CA VAL A 41 11.08 -1.10 5.58
C VAL A 41 12.11 -1.52 6.63
N ASP A 42 12.01 -2.75 7.15
CA ASP A 42 12.99 -3.29 8.09
C ASP A 42 14.39 -3.37 7.48
N ALA A 43 14.50 -3.82 6.23
CA ALA A 43 15.76 -3.86 5.51
C ALA A 43 16.33 -2.45 5.24
N CYS A 44 15.48 -1.46 4.94
CA CYS A 44 15.90 -0.07 4.77
C CYS A 44 16.40 0.55 6.08
N ASN A 45 15.77 0.23 7.21
CA ASN A 45 16.07 0.81 8.52
C ASN A 45 17.26 0.17 9.24
N MET A 46 18.00 -0.72 8.58
CA MET A 46 19.24 -1.26 9.13
C MET A 46 20.26 -0.16 9.41
N SER A 47 20.94 -0.24 10.55
CA SER A 47 21.88 0.77 11.07
C SER A 47 23.13 0.99 10.20
N THR A 48 23.30 0.22 9.13
CA THR A 48 24.46 0.25 8.24
C THR A 48 24.28 1.19 7.04
N MET A 49 23.08 1.73 6.79
CA MET A 49 22.80 2.61 5.65
C MET A 49 22.92 4.10 6.02
N PRO A 50 23.61 4.93 5.21
CA PRO A 50 23.60 6.37 5.38
C PRO A 50 22.20 6.95 5.05
N ALA A 51 21.83 8.05 5.70
CA ALA A 51 20.48 8.61 5.62
C ALA A 51 19.96 8.78 4.17
N PRO A 52 20.71 9.35 3.20
CA PRO A 52 20.21 9.48 1.83
C PRO A 52 19.86 8.14 1.17
N ALA A 53 20.64 7.09 1.41
CA ALA A 53 20.38 5.76 0.87
C ALA A 53 19.16 5.11 1.52
N ARG A 54 18.99 5.29 2.83
CA ARG A 54 17.80 4.83 3.54
C ARG A 54 16.53 5.51 3.04
N GLU A 55 16.53 6.84 2.88
CA GLU A 55 15.35 7.56 2.38
C GLU A 55 14.98 7.14 0.95
N ALA A 56 15.98 6.88 0.10
CA ALA A 56 15.75 6.32 -1.23
C ALA A 56 15.11 4.92 -1.16
N CYS A 57 15.65 4.04 -0.31
CA CYS A 57 15.09 2.70 -0.09
C CYS A 57 13.63 2.73 0.39
N LEU A 58 13.32 3.60 1.36
CA LEU A 58 11.96 3.77 1.87
C LEU A 58 11.00 4.30 0.79
N ARG A 59 11.46 5.25 -0.03
CA ARG A 59 10.68 5.75 -1.18
C ARG A 59 10.37 4.65 -2.18
N ASP A 60 11.35 3.84 -2.55
CA ASP A 60 11.18 2.72 -3.49
C ASP A 60 10.25 1.63 -2.92
N ALA A 61 10.34 1.36 -1.62
CA ALA A 61 9.42 0.46 -0.93
C ALA A 61 7.97 0.98 -1.00
N GLY A 62 7.77 2.29 -0.77
CA GLY A 62 6.47 2.96 -0.91
C GLY A 62 5.91 2.87 -2.34
N LEU A 63 6.73 3.21 -3.35
CA LEU A 63 6.33 3.12 -4.76
C LEU A 63 5.89 1.71 -5.15
N ALA A 64 6.59 0.68 -4.67
CA ALA A 64 6.21 -0.70 -4.93
C ALA A 64 4.89 -1.09 -4.25
N MET A 65 4.62 -0.56 -3.05
CA MET A 65 3.36 -0.76 -2.34
C MET A 65 2.20 -0.05 -3.05
N ASP A 66 2.42 1.17 -3.50
CA ASP A 66 1.44 1.94 -4.28
C ASP A 66 1.13 1.24 -5.59
N ALA A 67 2.13 0.75 -6.32
CA ALA A 67 1.95 -0.04 -7.52
C ALA A 67 1.11 -1.31 -7.27
N ALA A 68 1.33 -1.99 -6.14
CA ALA A 68 0.54 -3.16 -5.74
C ALA A 68 -0.93 -2.82 -5.41
N ARG A 69 -1.24 -1.55 -5.13
CA ARG A 69 -2.60 -1.03 -4.86
C ARG A 69 -3.28 -0.42 -6.09
N GLY A 70 -2.66 -0.49 -7.27
CA GLY A 70 -3.18 0.11 -8.50
C GLY A 70 -2.54 1.44 -8.88
N GLY A 71 -1.53 1.89 -8.13
CA GLY A 71 -0.78 3.12 -8.39
C GLY A 71 -1.48 4.39 -7.91
N ALA A 72 -0.83 5.53 -8.14
CA ALA A 72 -1.47 6.81 -7.92
C ALA A 72 -2.67 6.97 -8.89
N PRO A 73 -3.81 7.51 -8.43
CA PRO A 73 -4.94 7.75 -9.31
C PRO A 73 -4.52 8.70 -10.43
N THR A 74 -4.96 8.41 -11.65
CA THR A 74 -4.74 9.30 -12.79
C THR A 74 -5.59 10.55 -12.62
N ASN A 75 -5.01 11.71 -12.94
CA ASN A 75 -5.78 12.94 -13.01
C ASN A 75 -6.66 12.91 -14.26
N VAL A 76 -7.89 13.38 -14.11
CA VAL A 76 -8.87 13.56 -15.18
C VAL A 76 -9.31 15.02 -15.21
N GLU A 77 -9.57 15.51 -16.40
CA GLU A 77 -10.21 16.80 -16.61
C GLU A 77 -11.72 16.64 -16.43
N MET A 78 -12.32 17.54 -15.68
CA MET A 78 -13.75 17.60 -15.45
C MET A 78 -14.20 19.05 -15.62
N GLU A 79 -15.37 19.28 -16.19
CA GLU A 79 -15.96 20.61 -16.14
C GLU A 79 -16.51 20.92 -14.76
N SER A 80 -16.32 22.17 -14.39
CA SER A 80 -16.98 22.87 -13.30
C SER A 80 -18.51 22.81 -13.43
N THR A 81 -19.25 22.77 -12.32
CA THR A 81 -20.73 22.70 -12.36
C THR A 81 -21.38 23.85 -13.13
N ASP A 82 -20.74 25.02 -13.14
CA ASP A 82 -21.19 26.21 -13.87
C ASP A 82 -20.62 26.32 -15.30
N GLY A 83 -19.80 25.35 -15.76
CA GLY A 83 -19.18 25.34 -17.10
C GLY A 83 -18.13 26.44 -17.32
N ARG A 84 -17.63 27.09 -16.25
CA ARG A 84 -16.71 28.23 -16.37
C ARG A 84 -15.24 27.88 -16.14
N ALA A 85 -14.96 26.66 -15.70
CA ALA A 85 -13.61 26.21 -15.39
C ALA A 85 -13.42 24.73 -15.75
N THR A 86 -12.20 24.41 -16.17
CA THR A 86 -11.71 23.03 -16.26
C THR A 86 -11.00 22.69 -14.96
N ILE A 87 -11.43 21.61 -14.33
CA ILE A 87 -10.90 21.12 -13.06
C ILE A 87 -10.08 19.87 -13.34
N ILE A 88 -8.82 19.89 -12.90
CA ILE A 88 -7.94 18.72 -12.93
C ILE A 88 -7.99 18.07 -11.55
N ALA A 89 -8.54 16.86 -11.46
CA ALA A 89 -8.66 16.13 -10.19
C ALA A 89 -8.41 14.63 -10.38
N PRO A 90 -8.06 13.88 -9.32
CA PRO A 90 -7.95 12.42 -9.39
C PRO A 90 -9.25 11.77 -9.91
N ALA A 91 -9.13 10.72 -10.71
CA ALA A 91 -10.27 9.94 -11.18
C ALA A 91 -11.18 9.49 -10.02
N GLY A 92 -12.49 9.71 -10.15
CA GLY A 92 -13.48 9.42 -9.10
C GLY A 92 -13.66 10.54 -8.07
N SER A 93 -12.95 11.68 -8.21
CA SER A 93 -13.22 12.87 -7.41
C SER A 93 -14.61 13.43 -7.70
N ARG A 94 -15.24 14.03 -6.68
CA ARG A 94 -16.47 14.79 -6.88
C ARG A 94 -16.12 16.15 -7.48
N THR A 95 -16.88 16.59 -8.48
CA THR A 95 -16.77 17.95 -9.00
C THR A 95 -17.07 18.94 -7.86
N PRO A 96 -16.16 19.86 -7.51
CA PRO A 96 -16.46 20.91 -6.55
C PRO A 96 -17.63 21.76 -7.02
N LEU A 97 -18.43 22.24 -6.07
CA LEU A 97 -19.46 23.22 -6.35
C LEU A 97 -18.78 24.47 -6.90
N SER A 98 -19.17 24.87 -8.09
CA SER A 98 -18.66 26.06 -8.73
C SER A 98 -19.75 27.10 -8.90
N GLY A 99 -19.32 28.35 -8.90
CA GLY A 99 -20.17 29.53 -8.93
C GLY A 99 -20.28 30.16 -7.55
N SER A 100 -19.39 31.12 -7.26
CA SER A 100 -19.70 32.13 -6.24
C SER A 100 -20.85 32.98 -6.75
N GLY A 101 -21.95 33.03 -6.01
CA GLY A 101 -23.03 33.95 -6.30
C GLY A 101 -22.60 35.39 -6.00
N THR A 102 -23.21 36.36 -6.67
CA THR A 102 -23.11 37.76 -6.25
C THR A 102 -24.50 38.30 -6.03
N ARG A 103 -24.73 38.95 -4.89
CA ARG A 103 -25.94 39.74 -4.66
C ARG A 103 -25.58 41.17 -4.30
N THR A 104 -26.37 42.11 -4.78
CA THR A 104 -26.27 43.51 -4.36
C THR A 104 -26.89 43.66 -2.98
N ILE A 105 -26.26 44.43 -2.10
CA ILE A 105 -26.81 44.80 -0.79
C ILE A 105 -27.98 45.78 -1.00
N ASP A 106 -28.95 45.79 -0.08
CA ASP A 106 -30.21 46.56 -0.21
C ASP A 106 -30.00 48.06 -0.49
N ASP A 107 -28.88 48.63 -0.04
CA ASP A 107 -28.51 50.03 -0.26
C ASP A 107 -27.86 50.31 -1.63
N GLY A 108 -27.62 49.27 -2.43
CA GLY A 108 -27.01 49.36 -3.76
C GLY A 108 -25.52 49.73 -3.77
N ARG A 109 -24.88 49.92 -2.61
CA ARG A 109 -23.52 50.48 -2.51
C ARG A 109 -22.42 49.42 -2.55
N ALA A 110 -22.79 48.16 -2.33
CA ALA A 110 -21.85 47.06 -2.30
C ALA A 110 -22.42 45.79 -2.92
N THR A 111 -21.51 44.98 -3.45
CA THR A 111 -21.79 43.64 -3.97
C THR A 111 -21.21 42.63 -3.00
N LEU A 112 -22.04 41.72 -2.48
CA LEU A 112 -21.62 40.61 -1.66
C LEU A 112 -21.30 39.41 -2.56
N VAL A 113 -20.09 38.87 -2.42
CA VAL A 113 -19.69 37.59 -3.03
C VAL A 113 -20.03 36.47 -2.06
N GLU A 114 -20.89 35.54 -2.48
CA GLU A 114 -21.31 34.40 -1.69
C GLU A 114 -20.47 33.16 -2.06
N PRO A 115 -19.92 32.44 -1.07
CA PRO A 115 -19.22 31.18 -1.33
C PRO A 115 -20.16 30.14 -1.95
N ALA A 116 -19.63 29.36 -2.89
CA ALA A 116 -20.37 28.26 -3.51
C ALA A 116 -20.90 27.27 -2.45
N GLY A 117 -22.17 26.88 -2.57
CA GLY A 117 -22.81 25.89 -1.68
C GLY A 117 -23.45 26.43 -0.40
N ARG A 118 -23.45 27.74 -0.17
CA ARG A 118 -24.24 28.35 0.92
C ARG A 118 -25.67 28.58 0.45
N ALA A 119 -26.65 27.95 1.10
CA ALA A 119 -28.06 28.28 0.86
C ALA A 119 -28.34 29.73 1.31
N PRO A 120 -29.15 30.51 0.57
CA PRO A 120 -29.50 31.86 0.98
C PRO A 120 -30.20 31.80 2.35
N VAL A 121 -29.64 32.51 3.34
CA VAL A 121 -30.30 32.68 4.64
C VAL A 121 -31.44 33.66 4.39
N ARG A 122 -32.67 33.15 4.44
CA ARG A 122 -33.90 33.91 4.19
C ARG A 122 -34.25 34.82 5.35
#